data_AF-A0A8T7A9R6-F1
#
_entry.id   AF-A0A8T7A9R6-F1
#
_cell.length_a   1.000
_cell.length_b   1.000
_cell.length_c   1.000
_cell.angle_alpha   90.00
_cell.angle_beta   90.00
_cell.angle_gamma   90.00
#
_symmetry.space_group_name_H-M   'P 1'
#
loop_
_entity.id
_entity.type
_entity.pdbx_description
1 polymer ?
#
loop_
_entity_poly.entity_id
_entity_poly.type
_entity_poly.pdbx_seq_one_letter_code
_entity_poly.pdbx_strand_id
1 'polypeptide(L)'
;MLISKKIIQKTNPPFLLLSATGEWALVLKVTETSNGLMLEVVESNNGEFVTRSINLNEEPFYVGADIWELEYGSVLMTLNHQSLYEHPAQTLWKQWVMHKNKA
;
A
#
# COMPACT_ATOMS: atom_id res chain seq x y z
N MET A 1 19.58 18.78 -5.45
CA MET A 1 18.13 18.98 -5.27
C MET A 1 17.73 18.10 -4.11
N LEU A 2 17.32 18.65 -2.97
CA LEU A 2 16.77 17.83 -1.88
C LEU A 2 15.41 17.33 -2.35
N ILE A 3 15.29 16.02 -2.54
CA ILE A 3 13.98 15.40 -2.71
C ILE A 3 13.17 15.78 -1.47
N SER A 4 12.10 16.56 -1.63
CA SER A 4 11.21 16.90 -0.53
C SER A 4 10.65 15.59 0.04
N LYS A 5 10.96 15.28 1.31
CA LYS A 5 10.46 14.09 2.01
C LYS A 5 8.94 14.05 1.91
N LYS A 6 8.38 13.14 1.12
CA LYS A 6 6.94 12.92 1.06
C LYS A 6 6.57 11.98 2.19
N ILE A 7 5.57 12.39 2.98
CA ILE A 7 5.11 11.66 4.17
C ILE A 7 3.88 10.83 3.75
N ILE A 8 3.89 9.52 4.02
CA ILE A 8 2.83 8.61 3.55
C ILE A 8 1.46 8.97 4.11
N GLN A 9 1.39 9.44 5.36
CA GLN A 9 0.17 9.88 6.05
C GLN A 9 -0.48 11.10 5.39
N LYS A 10 0.30 11.89 4.63
CA LYS A 10 -0.17 13.06 3.88
C LYS A 10 -0.50 12.73 2.43
N THR A 11 -0.36 11.46 2.04
CA THR A 11 -0.69 10.98 0.71
C THR A 11 -2.05 10.29 0.76
N ASN A 12 -2.89 10.51 -0.25
CA ASN A 12 -4.20 9.86 -0.30
C ASN A 12 -4.04 8.40 -0.75
N PRO A 13 -4.54 7.42 0.02
CA PRO A 13 -4.72 6.05 -0.45
C PRO A 13 -5.68 5.99 -1.67
N PRO A 14 -5.74 4.87 -2.41
CA PRO A 14 -5.13 3.58 -2.10
C PRO A 14 -3.63 3.51 -2.39
N PHE A 15 -2.91 2.73 -1.57
CA PHE A 15 -1.55 2.28 -1.87
C PHE A 15 -1.53 0.79 -2.15
N LEU A 16 -0.45 0.36 -2.77
CA LEU A 16 -0.10 -1.03 -2.91
C LEU A 16 1.05 -1.33 -1.93
N LEU A 17 0.89 -2.40 -1.16
CA LEU A 17 1.92 -2.97 -0.30
C LEU A 17 2.46 -4.25 -0.95
N LEU A 18 3.77 -4.31 -1.16
CA LEU A 18 4.52 -5.54 -1.37
C LEU A 18 5.10 -5.99 -0.04
N SER A 19 4.72 -7.16 0.46
CA SER A 19 5.39 -7.75 1.61
C SER A 19 6.77 -8.29 1.24
N ALA A 20 7.64 -8.46 2.23
CA ALA A 20 8.93 -9.12 2.07
C ALA A 20 8.84 -10.54 1.49
N THR A 21 7.69 -11.21 1.65
CA THR A 21 7.42 -12.56 1.12
C THR A 21 6.89 -12.55 -0.32
N GLY A 22 6.73 -11.37 -0.93
CA GLY A 22 6.26 -11.22 -2.31
C GLY A 22 4.73 -11.16 -2.44
N GLU A 23 4.00 -11.03 -1.33
CA GLU A 23 2.55 -10.94 -1.31
C GLU A 23 2.08 -9.50 -1.52
N TRP A 24 0.97 -9.33 -2.24
CA TRP A 24 0.41 -8.03 -2.56
C TRP A 24 -0.83 -7.75 -1.71
N ALA A 25 -0.90 -6.53 -1.15
CA ALA A 25 -2.07 -6.01 -0.46
C ALA A 25 -2.41 -4.60 -0.93
N LEU A 26 -3.69 -4.21 -0.85
CA LEU A 26 -4.15 -2.85 -1.06
C LEU A 26 -4.30 -2.15 0.29
N VAL A 27 -3.56 -1.07 0.50
CA VAL A 27 -3.75 -0.20 1.67
C VAL A 27 -4.86 0.79 1.36
N LEU A 28 -5.96 0.74 2.10
CA LEU A 28 -7.11 1.62 1.92
C LEU A 28 -7.09 2.83 2.85
N LYS A 29 -6.42 2.69 4.01
CA LYS A 29 -6.34 3.74 5.02
C LYS A 29 -5.02 3.66 5.76
N VAL A 30 -4.48 4.84 6.08
CA VAL A 30 -3.31 5.00 6.95
C VAL A 30 -3.73 5.89 8.12
N THR A 31 -3.54 5.40 9.33
CA THR A 31 -3.87 6.12 10.56
C THR A 31 -2.63 6.23 11.43
N GLU A 32 -2.31 7.45 11.86
CA GLU A 32 -1.25 7.67 12.84
C GLU A 32 -1.74 7.28 14.24
N THR A 33 -0.88 6.60 15.00
CA THR A 33 -1.15 6.14 16.36
C THR A 33 0.01 6.52 17.27
N SER A 34 -0.14 6.32 18.59
CA SER A 34 0.95 6.55 19.54
C SER A 34 2.18 5.66 19.30
N ASN A 35 2.00 4.53 18.60
CA ASN A 35 3.02 3.49 18.45
C ASN A 35 3.51 3.33 17.00
N GLY A 36 3.15 4.24 16.10
CA GLY A 36 3.48 4.16 14.66
C GLY A 36 2.25 4.29 13.78
N LEU A 37 2.24 3.58 12.65
CA LEU A 37 1.19 3.67 11.63
C LEU A 37 0.33 2.41 11.60
N MET A 38 -0.99 2.60 11.64
CA MET A 38 -1.93 1.52 11.39
C MET A 38 -2.46 1.60 9.96
N LEU A 39 -2.22 0.54 9.21
CA LEU A 39 -2.68 0.35 7.85
C LEU A 39 -3.92 -0.54 7.85
N GLU A 40 -4.99 -0.09 7.21
CA GLU A 40 -6.11 -0.96 6.84
C GLU A 40 -5.82 -1.52 5.45
N VAL A 41 -5.63 -2.83 5.35
CA VAL A 41 -5.24 -3.50 4.12
C VAL A 41 -6.27 -4.52 3.66
N VAL A 42 -6.34 -4.71 2.34
CA VAL A 42 -7.16 -5.72 1.67
C VAL A 42 -6.26 -6.64 0.88
N GLU A 43 -6.41 -7.94 1.12
CA GLU A 43 -5.71 -9.00 0.40
C GLU A 43 -6.72 -9.86 -0.35
N SER A 44 -6.29 -10.44 -1.47
CA SER A 44 -7.09 -11.45 -2.17
C SER A 44 -6.57 -12.84 -1.81
N ASN A 45 -7.47 -13.69 -1.32
CA ASN A 45 -7.18 -15.09 -1.05
C ASN A 45 -8.24 -15.95 -1.75
N ASN A 46 -7.83 -16.72 -2.76
CA ASN A 46 -8.71 -17.59 -3.54
C ASN A 46 -9.99 -16.92 -4.09
N GLY A 47 -9.91 -15.63 -4.46
CA GLY A 47 -11.03 -14.87 -4.99
C GLY A 47 -11.92 -14.19 -3.95
N GLU A 48 -11.67 -14.42 -2.66
CA GLU A 48 -12.26 -13.65 -1.57
C GLU A 48 -11.33 -12.49 -1.17
N PHE A 49 -11.94 -11.39 -0.70
CA PHE A 49 -11.21 -10.25 -0.18
C PHE A 49 -11.28 -10.24 1.34
N VAL A 50 -10.12 -10.22 1.97
CA VAL A 50 -10.00 -10.16 3.43
C VAL A 50 -9.42 -8.81 3.81
N THR A 51 -10.13 -8.09 4.68
CA THR A 51 -9.63 -6.85 5.28
C THR A 51 -8.93 -7.17 6.60
N ARG A 52 -7.74 -6.62 6.82
CA ARG A 52 -7.02 -6.71 8.09
C ARG A 52 -6.31 -5.40 8.43
N SER A 53 -5.90 -5.27 9.68
CA SER A 53 -5.08 -4.14 10.14
C SER A 53 -3.63 -4.59 10.34
N ILE A 54 -2.69 -3.83 9.79
CA ILE A 54 -1.25 -4.00 10.00
C ILE A 54 -0.74 -2.82 10.82
N ASN A 55 -0.04 -3.09 11.91
CA ASN A 55 0.66 -2.06 12.67
C ASN A 55 2.12 -2.00 12.23
N LEU A 56 2.53 -0.86 11.69
CA LEU A 56 3.90 -0.52 11.39
C LEU A 56 4.48 0.25 12.59
N ASN A 57 5.36 -0.41 13.34
CA ASN A 57 6.10 0.23 14.43
C ASN A 57 7.34 0.99 13.92
N GLU A 58 7.23 1.56 12.72
CA GLU A 58 8.30 2.20 11.98
C GLU A 58 7.76 3.32 11.09
N GLU A 59 8.64 4.25 10.69
CA GLU A 59 8.30 5.28 9.71
C GLU A 59 8.81 4.87 8.32
N PRO A 60 7.92 4.73 7.30
CA PRO A 60 8.35 4.35 5.97
C PRO A 60 9.32 5.37 5.36
N PHE A 61 10.43 4.89 4.80
CA PHE A 61 11.47 5.72 4.20
C PHE A 61 11.09 6.10 2.77
N TYR A 62 10.91 7.40 2.51
CA TYR A 62 10.61 7.89 1.17
C TYR A 62 11.84 7.79 0.26
N VAL A 63 11.77 6.91 -0.74
CA VAL A 63 12.88 6.70 -1.69
C VAL A 63 12.72 7.51 -2.98
N GLY A 64 11.49 7.93 -3.31
CA GLY A 64 11.20 8.75 -4.49
C GLY A 64 9.99 8.25 -5.27
N ALA A 65 9.52 9.05 -6.21
CA ALA A 65 8.43 8.70 -7.13
C ALA A 65 7.21 8.04 -6.45
N ASP A 66 6.80 8.56 -5.29
CA ASP A 66 5.66 8.01 -4.52
C ASP A 66 5.85 6.55 -4.07
N ILE A 67 7.10 6.17 -3.78
CA ILE A 67 7.51 4.89 -3.21
C ILE A 67 8.10 5.14 -1.81
N TRP A 68 7.70 4.28 -0.87
CA TRP A 68 8.27 4.20 0.47
C TRP A 68 8.75 2.78 0.75
N GLU A 69 9.96 2.66 1.30
CA GLU A 69 10.50 1.39 1.79
C GLU A 69 10.20 1.25 3.28
N LEU A 70 9.88 0.03 3.69
CA LEU A 70 9.73 -0.40 5.07
C LEU A 70 10.95 -1.23 5.47
N GLU A 71 11.19 -1.35 6.77
CA GLU A 71 12.12 -2.32 7.33
C GLU A 71 11.75 -3.72 6.82
N TYR A 72 12.78 -4.55 6.66
CA TYR A 72 12.65 -5.93 6.16
C TYR A 72 12.23 -6.08 4.69
N GLY A 73 12.36 -5.02 3.87
CA GLY A 73 12.25 -5.12 2.41
C GLY A 73 10.83 -5.10 1.87
N SER A 74 9.86 -4.67 2.67
CA SER A 74 8.50 -4.40 2.18
C SER A 74 8.44 -3.01 1.54
N VAL A 75 7.54 -2.82 0.57
CA VAL A 75 7.47 -1.58 -0.22
C VAL A 75 6.03 -1.09 -0.33
N LEU A 76 5.81 0.21 -0.14
CA LEU A 76 4.55 0.90 -0.36
C LEU A 76 4.64 1.80 -1.59
N MET A 77 3.65 1.73 -2.47
CA MET A 77 3.61 2.53 -3.70
C MET A 77 2.21 3.09 -3.97
N THR A 78 2.12 4.31 -4.49
CA THR A 78 0.84 4.82 -5.01
C THR A 78 0.43 4.11 -6.30
N LEU A 79 -0.88 3.97 -6.55
CA LEU A 79 -1.38 3.31 -7.76
C LEU A 79 -1.14 4.10 -9.06
N ASN A 80 -0.84 5.40 -8.98
CA ASN A 80 -0.57 6.26 -10.14
C ASN A 80 0.88 6.21 -10.62
N HIS A 81 1.73 5.37 -10.02
CA HIS A 81 3.13 5.24 -10.42
C HIS A 81 3.28 4.64 -11.83
N GLN A 82 4.17 5.19 -12.66
CA GLN A 82 4.31 4.81 -14.07
C GLN A 82 4.71 3.35 -14.26
N SER A 83 5.54 2.78 -13.38
CA SER A 83 5.94 1.36 -13.45
C SER A 83 4.78 0.41 -13.15
N LEU A 84 3.67 0.90 -12.58
CA LEU A 84 2.53 0.07 -12.24
C LEU A 84 1.58 -0.16 -13.41
N TYR A 85 1.75 0.50 -14.56
CA TYR A 85 0.81 0.41 -15.68
C TYR A 85 0.50 -1.03 -16.12
N GLU A 86 1.50 -1.92 -16.08
CA GLU A 86 1.39 -3.33 -16.45
C GLU A 86 1.66 -4.29 -15.28
N HIS A 87 1.72 -3.77 -14.06
CA HIS A 87 2.20 -4.52 -12.92
C HIS A 87 1.07 -5.33 -12.24
N PRO A 88 1.32 -6.55 -11.72
CA PRO A 88 0.32 -7.39 -11.04
C PRO A 88 -0.50 -6.70 -9.94
N ALA A 89 0.09 -5.69 -9.31
CA ALA A 89 -0.57 -4.72 -8.44
C ALA A 89 -1.89 -4.14 -8.95
N GLN A 90 -1.92 -3.78 -10.24
CA GLN A 90 -3.12 -3.24 -10.86
C GLN A 90 -4.21 -4.29 -10.98
N THR A 91 -3.84 -5.56 -11.12
CA THR A 91 -4.80 -6.66 -11.13
C THR A 91 -5.55 -6.70 -9.81
N LEU A 92 -4.84 -6.64 -8.67
CA LEU A 92 -5.46 -6.63 -7.35
C LEU A 92 -6.41 -5.42 -7.17
N TRP A 93 -5.96 -4.22 -7.55
CA TRP A 93 -6.81 -3.02 -7.52
C TRP A 93 -8.07 -3.14 -8.38
N LYS A 94 -7.92 -3.58 -9.64
CA LYS A 94 -9.03 -3.76 -10.57
C LYS A 94 -10.04 -4.78 -10.04
N GLN A 95 -9.57 -5.90 -9.50
CA GLN A 95 -10.43 -6.92 -8.92
C GLN A 95 -11.21 -6.40 -7.71
N TRP A 96 -10.57 -5.63 -6.82
CA TRP A 96 -11.23 -5.02 -5.67
C TRP A 96 -12.33 -4.03 -6.07
N VAL A 97 -12.04 -3.12 -7.01
CA VAL A 97 -13.03 -2.15 -7.54
C VAL A 97 -14.24 -2.88 -8.14
N MET A 98 -14.00 -3.94 -8.93
CA MET A 98 -15.07 -4.74 -9.49
C MET A 98 -15.92 -5.45 -8.43
N HIS A 99 -15.29 -5.93 -7.35
CA HIS A 99 -16.00 -6.54 -6.22
C HIS A 99 -16.89 -5.53 -5.49
N LYS A 100 -16.36 -4.34 -5.17
CA LYS A 100 -17.12 -3.26 -4.51
C LYS A 100 -18.33 -2.78 -5.30
N ASN A 101 -18.27 -2.80 -6.63
CA ASN A 101 -19.37 -2.37 -7.48
C ASN A 101 -20.45 -3.44 -7.71
N LYS A 102 -20.24 -4.68 -7.24
CA LYS A 102 -21.19 -5.78 -7.33
C LYS A 102 -21.95 -6.04 -6.02
N ALA A 103 -21.49 -5.46 -4.91
CA ALA A 103 -22.08 -5.58 -3.58
C ALA A 103 -22.93 -4.34 -3.24
#